data_AF-A0A327NSG0-F1
#
_entry.id   AF-A0A327NSG0-F1
#
_cell.length_a   1.000
_cell.length_b   1.000
_cell.length_c   1.000
_cell.angle_alpha   90.00
_cell.angle_beta   90.00
_cell.angle_gamma   90.00
#
_symmetry.space_group_name_H-M   'P 1'
#
loop_
_entity.id
_entity.type
_entity.pdbx_description
1 polymer ?
#
loop_
_entity_poly.entity_id
_entity_poly.type
_entity_poly.pdbx_seq_one_letter_code
_entity_poly.pdbx_strand_id
1 'polypeptide(L)'
;MKTKWLFPHRFRLIGWLIFVPSTMLGLAALYANFKISWLTAHWLSESMTITSGNSITHLMDNQDLTDEVAAIGVIIGLIFIAFSREKVEDEMISQLRLEALQWSVYVNYIILAIAILTVYDTAFFNVMIYNMFTVLLVFILRFRWLIYRNNHTLLAL
;
A
#
# COMPACT_ATOMS: atom_id res chain seq x y z
N MET A 1 11.10 25.38 10.69
CA MET A 1 11.22 25.70 9.23
C MET A 1 9.85 25.53 8.57
N LYS A 2 9.36 26.51 7.80
CA LYS A 2 7.99 26.51 7.23
C LYS A 2 7.84 25.49 6.08
N THR A 3 7.35 24.28 6.38
CA THR A 3 6.99 23.29 5.35
C THR A 3 5.55 23.54 4.86
N LYS A 4 5.46 24.10 3.65
CA LYS A 4 4.25 24.69 3.07
C LYS A 4 3.51 23.75 2.10
N TRP A 5 3.60 22.42 2.29
CA TRP A 5 3.12 21.42 1.34
C TRP A 5 2.40 20.28 2.05
N LEU A 6 1.18 20.56 2.50
CA LEU A 6 0.44 19.63 3.31
C LEU A 6 -1.04 19.76 2.96
N PHE A 7 -1.56 18.66 2.41
CA PHE A 7 -2.90 18.59 1.82
C PHE A 7 -3.98 18.88 2.88
N PRO A 8 -5.00 19.71 2.58
CA PRO A 8 -6.09 20.04 3.50
C PRO A 8 -6.71 18.83 4.23
N HIS A 9 -7.24 19.04 5.44
CA HIS A 9 -7.84 18.00 6.30
C HIS A 9 -8.89 17.10 5.61
N ARG A 10 -9.51 17.59 4.53
CA ARG A 10 -10.49 16.85 3.71
C ARG A 10 -9.89 15.67 2.94
N PHE A 11 -8.57 15.66 2.69
CA PHE A 11 -7.89 14.59 1.95
C PHE A 11 -7.82 13.27 2.72
N ARG A 12 -8.00 13.27 4.05
CA ARG A 12 -8.14 12.03 4.84
C ARG A 12 -9.38 11.23 4.48
N LEU A 13 -10.50 11.92 4.23
CA LEU A 13 -11.77 11.29 3.83
C LEU A 13 -11.65 10.72 2.41
N ILE A 14 -10.99 11.44 1.52
CA ILE A 14 -10.72 11.00 0.14
C ILE A 14 -9.81 9.77 0.14
N GLY A 15 -8.77 9.76 0.98
CA GLY A 15 -7.88 8.61 1.14
C GLY A 15 -8.63 7.36 1.61
N TRP A 16 -9.53 7.50 2.60
CA TRP A 16 -10.40 6.39 3.04
C TRP A 16 -11.40 5.95 1.96
N LEU A 17 -11.99 6.90 1.23
CA LEU A 17 -12.91 6.63 0.14
C LEU A 17 -12.25 5.84 -1.00
N ILE A 18 -10.95 6.04 -1.25
CA ILE A 18 -10.19 5.31 -2.27
C ILE A 18 -9.68 3.98 -1.71
N PHE A 19 -9.12 4.00 -0.50
CA PHE A 19 -8.53 2.82 0.13
C PHE A 19 -9.55 1.68 0.29
N VAL A 20 -10.74 1.96 0.83
CA VAL A 20 -11.76 0.93 1.09
C VAL A 20 -12.18 0.15 -0.17
N PRO A 21 -12.63 0.79 -1.28
CA PRO A 21 -12.99 0.06 -2.48
C PRO A 21 -11.79 -0.61 -3.14
N SER A 22 -10.60 -0.01 -3.14
CA SER A 22 -9.40 -0.65 -3.69
C SER A 22 -8.98 -1.88 -2.89
N THR A 23 -9.09 -1.85 -1.56
CA THR A 23 -8.82 -3.03 -0.72
C THR A 23 -9.88 -4.11 -0.90
N MET A 24 -11.16 -3.75 -1.00
CA MET A 24 -12.22 -4.72 -1.32
C MET A 24 -11.99 -5.38 -2.68
N LEU A 25 -11.62 -4.59 -3.69
CA LEU A 25 -11.33 -5.07 -5.04
C LEU A 25 -10.09 -5.97 -5.05
N GLY A 26 -9.02 -5.60 -4.34
CA GLY A 26 -7.81 -6.43 -4.21
C GLY A 26 -8.07 -7.76 -3.49
N LEU A 27 -8.88 -7.76 -2.43
CA LEU A 27 -9.31 -8.99 -1.75
C LEU A 27 -10.19 -9.86 -2.67
N ALA A 28 -11.11 -9.25 -3.41
CA ALA A 28 -11.95 -9.97 -4.37
C ALA A 28 -11.11 -10.57 -5.52
N ALA A 29 -10.10 -9.86 -5.99
CA ALA A 29 -9.17 -10.38 -7.01
C ALA A 29 -8.37 -11.58 -6.47
N LEU A 30 -7.81 -11.48 -5.25
CA LEU A 30 -7.01 -12.55 -4.65
C LEU A 30 -7.80 -13.81 -4.28
N TYR A 31 -9.01 -13.67 -3.72
CA TYR A 31 -9.75 -14.82 -3.18
C TYR A 31 -10.91 -15.31 -4.06
N ALA A 32 -11.55 -14.42 -4.82
CA ALA A 32 -12.70 -14.77 -5.65
C ALA A 32 -12.33 -14.91 -7.14
N ASN A 33 -11.04 -14.75 -7.50
CA ASN A 33 -10.58 -14.65 -8.90
C ASN A 33 -11.44 -13.65 -9.69
N PHE A 34 -11.86 -12.56 -9.05
CA PHE A 34 -12.72 -11.58 -9.68
C PHE A 34 -11.93 -10.80 -10.72
N LYS A 35 -12.27 -11.00 -11.99
CA LYS A 35 -11.64 -10.36 -13.14
C LYS A 35 -12.59 -9.31 -13.70
N ILE A 36 -12.10 -8.09 -13.90
CA ILE A 36 -12.91 -7.06 -14.55
C ILE A 36 -12.59 -7.05 -16.05
N SER A 37 -13.53 -7.52 -16.84
CA SER A 37 -13.40 -7.76 -18.28
C SER A 37 -13.02 -6.53 -19.12
N TRP A 38 -13.25 -5.31 -18.62
CA TRP A 38 -12.86 -4.06 -19.29
C TRP A 38 -11.39 -3.65 -19.07
N LEU A 39 -10.69 -4.33 -18.15
CA LEU A 39 -9.32 -4.03 -17.69
C LEU A 39 -8.34 -5.11 -18.13
N THR A 40 -8.81 -6.00 -19.00
CA THR A 40 -7.99 -6.98 -19.68
C THR A 40 -7.27 -6.24 -20.81
N ALA A 41 -5.95 -6.08 -20.67
CA ALA A 41 -5.15 -5.34 -21.64
C ALA A 41 -4.95 -6.18 -22.91
N HIS A 42 -5.93 -6.14 -23.81
CA HIS A 42 -5.88 -6.85 -25.10
C HIS A 42 -4.73 -6.37 -26.01
N TRP A 43 -4.11 -5.23 -25.73
CA TRP A 43 -2.94 -4.73 -26.48
C TRP A 43 -1.62 -5.40 -26.07
N LEU A 44 -1.54 -6.00 -24.89
CA LEU A 44 -0.35 -6.73 -24.43
C LEU A 44 -0.26 -8.14 -25.03
N SER A 45 -1.25 -8.56 -25.82
CA SER A 45 -1.33 -9.89 -26.44
C SER A 45 -0.76 -9.93 -27.86
N GLU A 46 0.30 -9.17 -28.17
CA GLU A 46 1.09 -9.51 -29.35
C GLU A 46 1.80 -10.84 -29.08
N SER A 47 1.23 -11.92 -29.61
CA SER A 47 1.79 -13.26 -29.52
C SER A 47 3.13 -13.29 -30.24
N MET A 48 4.23 -13.25 -29.48
CA MET A 48 5.54 -13.57 -30.03
C MET A 48 5.62 -15.09 -30.26
N THR A 49 5.31 -15.53 -31.47
CA THR A 49 5.55 -16.92 -31.89
C THR A 49 7.04 -17.14 -32.11
N ILE A 50 7.75 -17.65 -31.11
CA ILE A 50 9.11 -18.17 -31.29
C ILE A 50 8.98 -19.56 -31.93
N THR A 51 9.10 -19.65 -33.25
CA THR A 51 9.15 -20.93 -33.96
C THR A 51 10.51 -21.59 -33.72
N SER A 52 10.62 -22.33 -32.62
CA SER A 52 11.75 -23.23 -32.39
C SER A 52 11.22 -24.61 -31.97
N GLY A 53 11.22 -25.52 -32.92
CA GLY A 53 11.37 -26.95 -32.68
C GLY A 53 10.14 -27.72 -32.21
N ASN A 54 9.60 -27.52 -31.01
CA ASN A 54 8.64 -28.52 -30.48
C ASN A 54 7.73 -28.13 -29.29
N SER A 55 7.37 -26.85 -29.13
CA SER A 55 6.32 -26.48 -28.19
C SER A 55 5.80 -25.07 -28.46
N ILE A 56 4.51 -24.95 -28.76
CA ILE A 56 3.82 -23.66 -28.76
C ILE A 56 3.62 -23.29 -27.29
N THR A 57 4.53 -22.51 -26.71
CA THR A 57 4.28 -21.85 -25.44
C THR A 57 3.48 -20.59 -25.71
N HIS A 58 2.21 -20.58 -25.35
CA HIS A 58 1.38 -19.37 -25.37
C HIS A 58 1.88 -18.48 -24.22
N LEU A 59 2.90 -17.65 -24.49
CA LEU A 59 3.65 -16.93 -23.44
C LEU A 59 2.87 -15.81 -22.76
N MET A 60 1.73 -15.39 -23.30
CA MET A 60 0.84 -14.42 -22.65
C MET A 60 -0.61 -14.79 -22.98
N ASP A 61 -1.25 -15.49 -22.04
CA ASP A 61 -2.70 -15.43 -21.92
C ASP A 61 -3.08 -14.05 -21.36
N ASN A 62 -4.29 -13.58 -21.68
CA ASN A 62 -4.77 -12.25 -21.38
C ASN A 62 -4.40 -11.82 -19.94
N GLN A 63 -3.47 -10.86 -19.80
CA GLN A 63 -3.11 -10.33 -18.49
C GLN A 63 -4.25 -9.42 -18.02
N ASP A 64 -4.94 -9.87 -16.97
CA ASP A 64 -5.98 -9.09 -16.31
C ASP A 64 -5.31 -8.10 -15.36
N LEU A 65 -5.42 -6.80 -15.64
CA LEU A 65 -4.74 -5.77 -14.84
C LEU A 65 -5.47 -5.44 -13.52
N THR A 66 -6.34 -6.34 -13.06
CA THR A 66 -7.32 -6.04 -11.99
C THR A 66 -6.62 -5.91 -10.65
N ASP A 67 -5.68 -6.79 -10.34
CA ASP A 67 -4.91 -6.78 -9.10
C ASP A 67 -3.87 -5.66 -9.09
N GLU A 68 -3.26 -5.30 -10.22
CA GLU A 68 -2.34 -4.17 -10.32
C GLU A 68 -3.06 -2.84 -10.05
N VAL A 69 -4.23 -2.64 -10.65
CA VAL A 69 -5.03 -1.43 -10.39
C VAL A 69 -5.55 -1.40 -8.96
N ALA A 70 -5.92 -2.55 -8.39
CA ALA A 70 -6.26 -2.65 -6.96
C ALA A 70 -5.07 -2.23 -6.08
N ALA A 71 -3.89 -2.79 -6.32
CA ALA A 71 -2.68 -2.53 -5.54
C ALA A 71 -2.26 -1.05 -5.62
N ILE A 72 -2.25 -0.47 -6.82
CA ILE A 72 -1.95 0.96 -7.02
C ILE A 72 -2.98 1.83 -6.29
N GLY A 73 -4.27 1.50 -6.40
CA GLY A 73 -5.34 2.19 -5.68
C GLY A 73 -5.16 2.15 -4.16
N VAL A 74 -4.77 0.98 -3.62
CA VAL A 74 -4.45 0.82 -2.19
C VAL A 74 -3.25 1.68 -1.79
N ILE A 75 -2.16 1.69 -2.57
CA ILE A 75 -0.97 2.51 -2.28
C ILE A 75 -1.35 4.00 -2.29
N ILE A 76 -2.07 4.46 -3.32
CA ILE A 76 -2.50 5.85 -3.43
C ILE A 76 -3.40 6.23 -2.25
N GLY A 77 -4.38 5.39 -1.92
CA GLY A 77 -5.27 5.59 -0.78
C GLY A 77 -4.49 5.71 0.54
N LEU A 78 -3.54 4.80 0.78
CA LEU A 78 -2.67 4.83 1.96
C LEU A 78 -1.79 6.07 2.01
N ILE A 79 -1.19 6.50 0.89
CA ILE A 79 -0.40 7.74 0.82
C ILE A 79 -1.26 8.95 1.16
N PHE A 80 -2.48 9.05 0.63
CA PHE A 80 -3.40 10.14 0.98
C PHE A 80 -3.77 10.13 2.46
N ILE A 81 -3.98 8.95 3.06
CA ILE A 81 -4.26 8.84 4.50
C ILE A 81 -3.02 9.23 5.34
N ALA A 82 -1.84 8.76 4.93
CA ALA A 82 -0.55 8.95 5.58
C ALA A 82 -0.13 10.43 5.61
N PHE A 83 -0.24 11.13 4.48
CA PHE A 83 0.25 12.50 4.32
C PHE A 83 -0.84 13.58 4.46
N SER A 84 -2.06 13.23 4.89
CA SER A 84 -3.12 14.21 5.15
C SER A 84 -2.80 15.11 6.35
N ARG A 85 -3.06 16.42 6.22
CA ARG A 85 -2.91 17.38 7.35
C ARG A 85 -3.74 17.01 8.57
N GLU A 86 -3.15 17.29 9.72
CA GLU A 86 -3.86 17.39 10.99
C GLU A 86 -4.39 18.82 11.21
N LYS A 87 -5.46 18.96 11.98
CA LYS A 87 -6.23 20.22 12.12
C LYS A 87 -5.42 21.37 12.75
N VAL A 88 -4.41 21.05 13.56
CA VAL A 88 -3.42 21.99 14.11
C VAL A 88 -2.04 21.37 13.86
N GLU A 89 -1.26 21.95 12.95
CA GLU A 89 0.15 21.55 12.76
C GLU A 89 1.05 22.43 13.61
N ASP A 90 1.48 21.87 14.73
CA ASP A 90 2.60 22.40 15.52
C ASP A 90 3.91 21.72 15.08
N GLU A 91 5.07 22.34 15.36
CA GLU A 91 6.39 21.78 15.03
C GLU A 91 6.58 20.37 15.62
N MET A 92 6.03 20.14 16.81
CA MET A 92 6.01 18.83 17.47
C MET A 92 5.29 17.75 16.63
N ILE A 93 4.15 18.06 16.00
CA ILE A 93 3.40 17.10 15.18
C ILE A 93 4.16 16.75 13.89
N SER A 94 4.88 17.71 13.32
CA SER A 94 5.74 17.47 12.15
C SER A 94 6.91 16.53 12.50
N GLN A 95 7.53 16.71 13.67
CA GLN A 95 8.59 15.80 14.14
C GLN A 95 8.03 14.40 14.41
N LEU A 96 6.85 14.32 15.04
CA LEU A 96 6.14 13.08 15.32
C LEU A 96 5.89 12.24 14.06
N ARG A 97 5.56 12.92 12.96
CA ARG A 97 5.35 12.29 11.65
C ARG A 97 6.65 11.69 11.13
N LEU A 98 7.75 12.44 11.18
CA LEU A 98 9.04 11.96 10.70
C LEU A 98 9.54 10.76 11.52
N GLU A 99 9.39 10.83 12.85
CA GLU A 99 9.74 9.72 13.76
C GLU A 99 8.88 8.48 13.48
N ALA A 100 7.57 8.64 13.30
CA ALA A 100 6.69 7.53 12.95
C ALA A 100 7.07 6.90 11.60
N LEU A 101 7.48 7.71 10.61
CA LEU A 101 7.94 7.20 9.31
C LEU A 101 9.21 6.36 9.48
N GLN A 102 10.20 6.86 10.20
CA GLN A 102 11.42 6.12 10.49
C GLN A 102 11.13 4.80 11.23
N TRP A 103 10.26 4.83 12.24
CA TRP A 103 9.82 3.64 12.96
C TRP A 103 9.16 2.60 12.05
N SER A 104 8.31 3.06 11.12
CA SER A 104 7.61 2.16 10.20
C SER A 104 8.58 1.42 9.26
N VAL A 105 9.64 2.09 8.83
CA VAL A 105 10.69 1.51 7.99
C VAL A 105 11.47 0.45 8.78
N TYR A 106 11.85 0.73 10.03
CA TYR A 106 12.53 -0.25 10.86
C TYR A 106 11.69 -1.50 11.12
N VAL A 107 10.41 -1.33 11.46
CA VAL A 107 9.50 -2.47 11.68
C VAL A 107 9.33 -3.29 10.41
N ASN A 108 9.18 -2.63 9.25
CA ASN A 108 9.06 -3.33 7.97
C ASN A 108 10.30 -4.18 7.67
N TYR A 109 11.51 -3.64 7.84
CA TYR A 109 12.74 -4.40 7.60
C TYR A 109 12.97 -5.53 8.63
N ILE A 110 12.55 -5.35 9.88
CA ILE A 110 12.57 -6.44 10.87
C ILE A 110 11.64 -7.57 10.43
N ILE A 111 10.40 -7.24 10.02
CA ILE A 111 9.44 -8.23 9.51
C ILE A 111 10.00 -8.92 8.26
N LEU A 112 10.61 -8.17 7.34
CA LEU A 112 11.22 -8.72 6.13
C LEU A 112 12.38 -9.67 6.46
N ALA A 113 13.27 -9.30 7.39
CA ALA A 113 14.37 -10.16 7.82
C ALA A 113 13.87 -11.47 8.41
N ILE A 114 12.83 -11.42 9.25
CA ILE A 114 12.18 -12.62 9.80
C ILE A 114 11.58 -13.46 8.67
N ALA A 115 10.89 -12.83 7.71
CA ALA A 115 10.29 -13.54 6.58
C ALA A 115 11.33 -14.28 5.73
N ILE A 116 12.48 -13.67 5.46
CA ILE A 116 13.60 -14.28 4.72
C ILE A 116 14.12 -15.54 5.43
N LEU A 117 14.15 -15.52 6.77
CA LEU A 117 14.65 -16.65 7.56
C LEU A 117 13.63 -17.77 7.76
N THR A 118 12.33 -17.50 7.61
CA THR A 118 11.26 -18.42 8.04
C THR A 118 10.34 -18.90 6.93
N VAL A 119 10.24 -18.18 5.81
CA VAL A 119 9.28 -18.46 4.75
C VAL A 119 9.99 -18.77 3.42
N TYR A 120 9.53 -19.81 2.74
CA TYR A 120 10.12 -20.29 1.47
C TYR A 120 9.05 -20.40 0.37
N ASP A 121 9.52 -20.54 -0.88
CA ASP A 121 8.72 -20.79 -2.09
C ASP A 121 7.59 -19.76 -2.33
N THR A 122 6.41 -20.23 -2.74
CA THR A 122 5.24 -19.40 -3.09
C THR A 122 4.70 -18.61 -1.89
N ALA A 123 4.90 -19.11 -0.67
CA ALA A 123 4.52 -18.40 0.53
C ALA A 123 5.36 -17.13 0.72
N PHE A 124 6.64 -17.15 0.35
CA PHE A 124 7.51 -15.98 0.45
C PHE A 124 7.06 -14.85 -0.50
N PHE A 125 6.61 -15.21 -1.72
CA PHE A 125 6.04 -14.24 -2.66
C PHE A 125 4.81 -13.55 -2.08
N ASN A 126 3.89 -14.28 -1.47
CA ASN A 126 2.71 -13.70 -0.82
C ASN A 126 3.12 -12.75 0.32
N VAL A 127 4.09 -13.12 1.14
CA VAL A 127 4.60 -12.25 2.21
C VAL A 127 5.20 -10.96 1.64
N MET A 128 5.92 -11.05 0.52
CA MET A 128 6.50 -9.88 -0.14
C MET A 128 5.43 -8.94 -0.72
N ILE A 129 4.35 -9.48 -1.30
CA ILE A 129 3.19 -8.68 -1.74
C ILE A 129 2.61 -7.88 -0.56
N TYR A 130 2.37 -8.54 0.58
CA TYR A 130 1.87 -7.83 1.76
C TYR A 130 2.90 -6.83 2.31
N ASN A 131 4.19 -7.17 2.26
CA ASN A 131 5.28 -6.32 2.76
C ASN A 131 5.28 -4.93 2.10
N MET A 132 4.92 -4.82 0.82
CA MET A 132 4.82 -3.54 0.10
C MET A 132 3.90 -2.52 0.78
N PHE A 133 2.85 -2.98 1.47
CA PHE A 133 1.88 -2.11 2.15
C PHE A 133 2.23 -1.87 3.62
N THR A 134 3.04 -2.74 4.23
CA THR A 134 3.28 -2.72 5.68
C THR A 134 3.91 -1.43 6.19
N VAL A 135 4.85 -0.83 5.44
CA VAL A 135 5.47 0.46 5.83
C VAL A 135 4.39 1.52 6.02
N LEU A 136 3.51 1.68 5.03
CA LEU A 136 2.44 2.68 5.07
C LEU A 136 1.42 2.38 6.18
N LEU A 137 1.05 1.12 6.37
CA LEU A 137 0.10 0.72 7.42
C LEU A 137 0.67 0.96 8.83
N VAL A 138 1.90 0.52 9.09
CA VAL A 138 2.58 0.70 10.38
C VAL A 138 2.78 2.19 10.65
N PHE A 139 3.15 2.97 9.64
CA PHE A 139 3.26 4.41 9.74
C PHE A 139 1.95 5.06 10.19
N ILE A 140 0.84 4.79 9.50
CA ILE A 140 -0.47 5.38 9.82
C ILE A 140 -0.90 4.98 11.24
N LEU A 141 -0.72 3.71 11.61
CA LEU A 141 -1.08 3.21 12.93
C LEU A 141 -0.26 3.90 14.03
N ARG A 142 1.07 3.93 13.86
CA ARG A 142 2.00 4.53 14.82
C ARG A 142 1.73 6.02 14.99
N PHE A 143 1.58 6.75 13.89
CA PHE A 143 1.32 8.18 13.91
C PHE A 143 0.01 8.51 14.64
N ARG A 144 -1.07 7.77 14.37
CA ARG A 144 -2.36 7.96 15.07
C ARG A 144 -2.26 7.67 16.56
N TRP A 145 -1.58 6.59 16.93
CA TRP A 145 -1.37 6.25 18.34
C TRP A 145 -0.60 7.35 19.09
N LEU A 146 0.42 7.90 18.44
CA LEU A 146 1.28 8.93 19.04
C LEU A 146 0.54 10.27 19.21
N ILE A 147 -0.30 10.66 18.25
CA ILE A 147 -1.20 11.83 18.39
C ILE A 147 -2.21 11.62 19.53
N TYR A 148 -2.85 10.45 19.58
CA TYR A 148 -3.84 10.15 20.63
C TYR A 148 -3.20 10.26 22.01
N ARG A 149 -2.02 9.66 22.20
CA ARG A 149 -1.26 9.75 23.45
C ARG A 149 -0.95 11.20 23.82
N ASN A 150 -0.47 12.01 22.86
CA ASN A 150 -0.12 13.40 23.11
C ASN A 150 -1.33 14.25 23.58
N ASN A 151 -2.50 14.05 22.97
CA ASN A 151 -3.73 14.72 23.39
C ASN A 151 -4.16 14.36 24.81
N HIS A 152 -3.98 13.11 25.24
CA HIS A 152 -4.32 12.69 26.61
C HIS A 152 -3.38 13.29 27.66
N THR A 153 -2.08 13.43 27.36
CA THR A 153 -1.14 14.09 28.27
C THR A 153 -1.43 15.58 28.45
N LEU A 154 -1.99 16.26 27.45
CA LEU A 154 -2.38 17.67 27.55
C LEU A 154 -3.67 17.89 28.35
N LEU A 155 -4.53 16.88 28.50
CA LEU A 155 -5.74 16.94 29.31
C LEU A 155 -5.51 16.55 30.78
N ALA A 156 -4.34 15.99 31.10
CA ALA A 156 -3.95 15.56 32.45
C ALA A 156 -3.11 16.60 33.21
N LEU A 157 -2.76 17.72 32.57
CA LEU A 157 -2.11 18.91 33.14
C LEU A 157 -3.13 20.03 33.32
#